data_AF-A0A966C771-F1
#
_entry.id   AF-A0A966C771-F1
#
_cell.length_a   1.000
_cell.length_b   1.000
_cell.length_c   1.000
_cell.angle_alpha   90.00
_cell.angle_beta   90.00
_cell.angle_gamma   90.00
#
_symmetry.space_group_name_H-M   'P 1'
#
loop_
_entity.id
_entity.type
_entity.pdbx_description
1 polymer ?
#
loop_
_entity_poly.entity_id
_entity_poly.type
_entity_poly.pdbx_seq_one_letter_code
_entity_poly.pdbx_strand_id
1 'polypeptide(L)'
;MITRNRMFSTAVALAATVALAGTAAAQTALDLPRPSPKATVTQTVGLTEVAIAYCRPGVKARTIWGGLVPYDQVWRTGANEATTITFADEATIAGTKVAPGTYGLFTIPGKDEWTVILNKGAKLWGAYEYTQADDVLRFKVAPQKAEFSELLTCAFTAVTPDQAEIALTWEKVRVAFKIGFATTNKVLASARKAIAEAKADDWRTPYRAAAFCLDSGINLDEAATWLDASTKASETFYNVFGRARLAALKGDKVNALTLAKKAIEVGNAAQPKA
;
A
#
# COMPACT_ATOMS: atom_id res chain seq x y z
N MET A 1 33.01 -72.79 -49.71
CA MET A 1 32.54 -71.79 -50.71
C MET A 1 31.02 -71.94 -50.83
N ILE A 2 30.27 -70.88 -50.45
CA ILE A 2 28.96 -70.50 -51.00
C ILE A 2 27.71 -71.38 -50.72
N THR A 3 26.82 -70.84 -49.86
CA THR A 3 25.31 -70.86 -49.87
C THR A 3 24.55 -72.20 -49.75
N ARG A 4 23.29 -72.31 -49.31
CA ARG A 4 22.09 -71.44 -49.10
C ARG A 4 21.16 -72.22 -48.12
N ASN A 5 20.50 -71.59 -47.13
CA ASN A 5 19.09 -71.12 -47.15
C ASN A 5 18.08 -72.27 -47.42
N ARG A 6 16.99 -72.58 -46.69
CA ARG A 6 16.04 -71.92 -45.75
C ARG A 6 15.26 -73.09 -45.06
N MET A 7 14.54 -72.98 -43.92
CA MET A 7 13.16 -72.46 -43.79
C MET A 7 12.56 -72.89 -42.42
N PHE A 8 11.75 -71.98 -41.84
CA PHE A 8 10.56 -72.16 -40.98
C PHE A 8 10.57 -73.06 -39.73
N SER A 9 10.33 -72.47 -38.55
CA SER A 9 8.98 -72.40 -37.97
C SER A 9 8.93 -71.71 -36.61
N THR A 10 7.85 -70.95 -36.43
CA THR A 10 7.40 -70.13 -35.31
C THR A 10 7.16 -70.89 -34.00
N ALA A 11 7.51 -70.28 -32.87
CA ALA A 11 6.78 -70.45 -31.61
C ALA A 11 6.85 -69.13 -30.81
N VAL A 12 5.68 -68.53 -30.61
CA VAL A 12 5.43 -67.31 -29.84
C VAL A 12 5.51 -67.66 -28.34
N ALA A 13 6.37 -66.98 -27.59
CA ALA A 13 6.39 -67.06 -26.12
C ALA A 13 5.97 -65.70 -25.55
N LEU A 14 4.88 -65.73 -24.80
CA LEU A 14 4.23 -64.61 -24.11
C LEU A 14 5.10 -64.16 -22.92
N ALA A 15 5.71 -62.97 -23.01
CA ALA A 15 6.48 -62.39 -21.91
C ALA A 15 5.57 -61.49 -21.04
N ALA A 16 5.32 -61.91 -19.80
CA ALA A 16 4.64 -61.11 -18.80
C ALA A 16 5.60 -60.05 -18.23
N THR A 17 5.39 -58.78 -18.59
CA THR A 17 6.06 -57.63 -17.97
C THR A 17 5.45 -57.35 -16.60
N VAL A 18 6.19 -57.67 -15.53
CA VAL A 18 5.91 -57.20 -14.17
C VAL A 18 6.31 -55.73 -14.09
N ALA A 19 5.32 -54.83 -14.02
CA ALA A 19 5.54 -53.42 -13.72
C ALA A 19 5.85 -53.27 -12.22
N LEU A 20 7.12 -53.05 -11.87
CA LEU A 20 7.49 -52.54 -10.55
C LEU A 20 7.01 -51.08 -10.46
N ALA A 21 5.86 -50.87 -9.83
CA ALA A 21 5.43 -49.55 -9.38
C ALA A 21 6.36 -49.09 -8.24
N GLY A 22 7.39 -48.32 -8.58
CA GLY A 22 8.19 -47.59 -7.59
C GLY A 22 7.30 -46.53 -6.92
N THR A 23 6.97 -46.73 -5.65
CA THR A 23 6.36 -45.69 -4.83
C THR A 23 7.43 -44.62 -4.56
N ALA A 24 7.35 -43.50 -5.27
CA ALA A 24 8.08 -42.30 -4.91
C ALA A 24 7.59 -41.83 -3.54
N ALA A 25 8.35 -42.16 -2.48
CA ALA A 25 8.14 -41.57 -1.17
C ALA A 25 8.41 -40.07 -1.30
N ALA A 26 7.35 -39.26 -1.26
CA ALA A 26 7.46 -37.83 -1.10
C ALA A 26 8.21 -37.57 0.22
N GLN A 27 9.45 -37.12 0.14
CA GLN A 27 10.16 -36.58 1.31
C GLN A 27 9.35 -35.39 1.80
N THR A 28 8.64 -35.57 2.91
CA THR A 28 7.99 -34.50 3.64
C THR A 28 9.11 -33.62 4.17
N ALA A 29 9.26 -32.42 3.60
CA ALA A 29 10.19 -31.43 4.12
C ALA A 29 9.84 -31.16 5.58
N LEU A 30 10.79 -31.41 6.48
CA LEU A 30 10.64 -31.15 7.91
C LEU A 30 10.38 -29.65 8.12
N ASP A 31 9.19 -29.30 8.61
CA ASP A 31 8.80 -27.92 8.89
C ASP A 31 9.31 -27.49 10.27
N LEU A 32 10.39 -26.71 10.29
CA LEU A 32 11.01 -26.19 11.51
C LEU A 32 10.76 -24.67 11.62
N PRO A 33 10.63 -24.12 12.85
CA PRO A 33 10.54 -22.69 13.04
C PRO A 33 11.71 -21.94 12.38
N ARG A 34 11.38 -20.98 11.50
CA ARG A 34 12.41 -20.18 10.81
C ARG A 34 13.16 -19.30 11.82
N PRO A 35 14.50 -19.24 11.79
CA PRO A 35 15.27 -18.37 12.68
C PRO A 35 14.97 -16.86 12.54
N SER A 36 14.43 -16.46 11.40
CA SER A 36 13.88 -15.13 11.11
C SER A 36 12.44 -15.29 10.64
N PRO A 37 11.45 -15.18 11.55
CA PRO A 37 10.05 -15.34 11.22
C PRO A 37 9.58 -14.33 10.18
N LYS A 38 8.65 -14.76 9.31
CA LYS A 38 7.99 -13.87 8.36
C LYS A 38 6.95 -13.01 9.07
N ALA A 39 6.84 -11.76 8.65
CA ALA A 39 5.83 -10.81 9.10
C ALA A 39 5.35 -9.96 7.95
N THR A 40 4.12 -9.45 8.10
CA THR A 40 3.53 -8.48 7.19
C THR A 40 2.91 -7.36 8.00
N VAL A 41 3.04 -6.12 7.53
CA VAL A 41 2.29 -4.98 8.03
C VAL A 41 1.56 -4.33 6.86
N THR A 42 0.28 -4.01 7.07
CA THR A 42 -0.58 -3.37 6.07
C THR A 42 -1.17 -2.11 6.65
N GLN A 43 -1.29 -1.07 5.83
CA GLN A 43 -1.92 0.20 6.18
C GLN A 43 -2.66 0.77 4.99
N THR A 44 -3.90 1.19 5.21
CA THR A 44 -4.63 2.05 4.26
C THR A 44 -4.27 3.51 4.53
N VAL A 45 -3.74 4.19 3.53
CA VAL A 45 -3.41 5.62 3.56
C VAL A 45 -4.37 6.33 2.61
N GLY A 46 -5.31 7.10 3.18
CA GLY A 46 -6.43 7.64 2.43
C GLY A 46 -7.31 6.52 1.87
N LEU A 47 -7.21 6.30 0.56
CA LEU A 47 -7.94 5.25 -0.15
C LEU A 47 -7.02 4.13 -0.71
N THR A 48 -5.72 4.21 -0.44
CA THR A 48 -4.72 3.32 -1.01
C THR A 48 -4.17 2.37 0.05
N GLU A 49 -4.23 1.07 -0.22
CA GLU A 49 -3.59 0.06 0.64
C GLU A 49 -2.10 -0.06 0.32
N VAL A 50 -1.29 -0.15 1.38
CA VAL A 50 0.15 -0.39 1.33
C VAL A 50 0.49 -1.58 2.21
N ALA A 51 1.23 -2.54 1.68
CA ALA A 51 1.66 -3.73 2.41
C ALA A 51 3.17 -3.90 2.37
N ILE A 52 3.78 -4.23 3.50
CA ILE A 52 5.21 -4.57 3.60
C ILE A 52 5.32 -5.99 4.14
N ALA A 53 5.92 -6.89 3.35
CA ALA A 53 6.20 -8.27 3.77
C ALA A 53 7.71 -8.47 3.91
N TYR A 54 8.14 -9.05 5.03
CA TYR A 54 9.55 -9.15 5.38
C TYR A 54 9.81 -10.30 6.35
N CYS A 55 11.04 -10.81 6.40
CA CYS A 55 11.47 -11.68 7.49
C CYS A 55 12.29 -10.90 8.50
N ARG A 56 12.01 -11.14 9.79
CA ARG A 56 12.49 -10.34 10.93
C ARG A 56 13.68 -11.01 11.59
N PRO A 57 14.95 -10.68 11.23
CA PRO A 57 16.11 -11.19 11.95
C PRO A 57 16.18 -10.62 13.37
N GLY A 58 16.69 -11.45 14.29
CA GLY A 58 17.04 -11.05 15.66
C GLY A 58 18.46 -10.50 15.77
N VAL A 59 18.71 -9.62 16.75
CA VAL A 59 20.06 -9.13 17.07
C VAL A 59 20.89 -10.27 17.62
N LYS A 60 20.40 -11.10 18.55
CA LYS A 60 21.09 -12.30 19.07
C LYS A 60 22.54 -12.05 19.54
N ALA A 61 22.77 -10.94 20.25
CA ALA A 61 24.07 -10.56 20.82
C ALA A 61 25.25 -10.47 19.83
N ARG A 62 24.99 -10.27 18.52
CA ARG A 62 26.01 -10.03 17.49
C ARG A 62 26.03 -8.57 17.04
N THR A 63 27.17 -8.14 16.51
CA THR A 63 27.31 -6.84 15.84
C THR A 63 26.51 -6.82 14.54
N ILE A 64 25.49 -5.96 14.49
CA ILE A 64 24.62 -5.83 13.32
C ILE A 64 25.26 -4.94 12.27
N TRP A 65 25.46 -3.66 12.58
CA TRP A 65 25.91 -2.66 11.61
C TRP A 65 27.44 -2.70 11.45
N GLY A 66 27.91 -2.87 10.21
CA GLY A 66 29.32 -3.11 9.90
C GLY A 66 29.80 -4.53 10.24
N GLY A 67 28.94 -5.39 10.77
CA GLY A 67 29.18 -6.81 11.02
C GLY A 67 28.31 -7.66 10.10
N LEU A 68 27.18 -8.12 10.64
CA LEU A 68 26.20 -8.91 9.87
C LEU A 68 25.66 -8.18 8.64
N VAL A 69 25.43 -6.88 8.77
CA VAL A 69 25.01 -5.99 7.69
C VAL A 69 26.20 -5.07 7.39
N PRO A 70 26.99 -5.37 6.34
CA PRO A 70 28.11 -4.54 5.94
C PRO A 70 27.61 -3.15 5.54
N TYR A 71 28.38 -2.11 5.88
CA TYR A 71 28.14 -0.79 5.35
C TYR A 71 28.49 -0.73 3.86
N ASP A 72 27.86 0.20 3.16
CA ASP A 72 28.11 0.53 1.75
C ASP A 72 27.87 -0.63 0.78
N GLN A 73 27.14 -1.66 1.22
CA GLN A 73 26.70 -2.80 0.41
C GLN A 73 25.18 -2.89 0.36
N VAL A 74 24.67 -3.40 -0.75
CA VAL A 74 23.24 -3.64 -0.93
C VAL A 74 22.78 -4.75 0.02
N TRP A 75 21.75 -4.43 0.80
CA TRP A 75 21.10 -5.32 1.74
C TRP A 75 19.63 -5.47 1.37
N ARG A 76 19.13 -6.71 1.46
CA ARG A 76 17.72 -7.08 1.26
C ARG A 76 16.73 -6.49 2.27
N THR A 77 17.21 -5.65 3.19
CA THR A 77 16.41 -5.01 4.26
C THR A 77 15.62 -6.03 5.09
N GLY A 78 16.25 -7.16 5.42
CA GLY A 78 15.62 -8.31 6.07
C GLY A 78 16.51 -9.56 6.08
N ALA A 79 15.88 -10.72 6.26
CA ALA A 79 16.51 -12.04 6.17
C ALA A 79 15.78 -12.92 5.15
N ASN A 80 16.38 -14.02 4.71
CA ASN A 80 15.78 -14.96 3.73
C ASN A 80 15.38 -14.26 2.42
N GLU A 81 14.09 -14.25 2.08
CA GLU A 81 13.49 -13.52 0.95
C GLU A 81 13.71 -12.00 1.09
N ALA A 82 13.81 -11.29 -0.05
CA ALA A 82 13.88 -9.83 -0.01
C ALA A 82 12.60 -9.23 0.59
N THR A 83 12.76 -8.17 1.39
CA THR A 83 11.60 -7.40 1.87
C THR A 83 10.88 -6.81 0.67
N THR A 84 9.56 -6.91 0.65
CA THR A 84 8.73 -6.34 -0.40
C THR A 84 7.83 -5.24 0.13
N ILE A 85 7.54 -4.28 -0.73
CA ILE A 85 6.53 -3.25 -0.52
C ILE A 85 5.57 -3.23 -1.71
N THR A 86 4.28 -3.29 -1.42
CA THR A 86 3.21 -3.27 -2.41
C THR A 86 2.40 -2.00 -2.25
N PHE A 87 2.17 -1.31 -3.36
CA PHE A 87 1.27 -0.17 -3.45
C PHE A 87 0.07 -0.54 -4.32
N ALA A 88 -1.15 -0.40 -3.78
CA ALA A 88 -2.37 -0.59 -4.56
C ALA A 88 -2.58 0.51 -5.62
N ASP A 89 -1.93 1.66 -5.45
CA ASP A 89 -2.03 2.80 -6.35
C ASP A 89 -0.68 3.53 -6.53
N GLU A 90 -0.64 4.53 -7.44
CA GLU A 90 0.53 5.39 -7.62
C GLU A 90 0.89 6.10 -6.31
N ALA A 91 2.12 5.87 -5.85
CA ALA A 91 2.70 6.51 -4.67
C ALA A 91 3.65 7.64 -5.09
N THR A 92 3.84 8.63 -4.22
CA THR A 92 4.90 9.63 -4.33
C THR A 92 5.89 9.41 -3.19
N ILE A 93 7.17 9.22 -3.53
CA ILE A 93 8.23 8.91 -2.57
C ILE A 93 9.44 9.75 -2.94
N ALA A 94 9.94 10.54 -1.99
CA ALA A 94 11.05 11.48 -2.20
C ALA A 94 10.86 12.38 -3.45
N GLY A 95 9.63 12.81 -3.72
CA GLY A 95 9.27 13.65 -4.87
C GLY A 95 9.06 12.90 -6.20
N THR A 96 9.31 11.59 -6.23
CA THR A 96 9.17 10.76 -7.44
C THR A 96 7.89 9.93 -7.39
N LYS A 97 7.18 9.87 -8.52
CA LYS A 97 6.01 9.00 -8.70
C LYS A 97 6.44 7.56 -8.93
N VAL A 98 5.81 6.64 -8.22
CA VAL A 98 6.02 5.19 -8.30
C VAL A 98 4.69 4.55 -8.66
N ALA A 99 4.66 3.79 -9.75
CA ALA A 99 3.44 3.14 -10.22
C ALA A 99 2.89 2.13 -9.19
N PRO A 100 1.60 1.74 -9.28
CA PRO A 100 1.06 0.63 -8.51
C PRO A 100 1.84 -0.66 -8.79
N GLY A 101 2.08 -1.48 -7.77
CA GLY A 101 2.78 -2.74 -7.93
C GLY A 101 3.51 -3.20 -6.67
N THR A 102 4.17 -4.36 -6.78
CA THR A 102 5.04 -4.90 -5.74
C THR A 102 6.50 -4.69 -6.14
N TYR A 103 7.28 -4.12 -5.22
CA TYR A 103 8.69 -3.82 -5.38
C TYR A 103 9.51 -4.50 -4.29
N GLY A 104 10.74 -4.90 -4.62
CA GLY A 104 11.74 -5.26 -3.62
C GLY A 104 12.27 -4.00 -2.94
N LEU A 105 12.30 -3.99 -1.61
CA LEU A 105 12.82 -2.92 -0.78
C LEU A 105 14.25 -3.25 -0.34
N PHE A 106 15.21 -2.67 -1.04
CA PHE A 106 16.63 -2.81 -0.72
C PHE A 106 17.14 -1.54 -0.04
N THR A 107 18.22 -1.69 0.70
CA THR A 107 18.91 -0.57 1.35
C THR A 107 20.42 -0.71 1.16
N ILE A 108 21.13 0.42 1.16
CA ILE A 108 22.58 0.47 1.32
C ILE A 108 22.84 1.23 2.61
N PRO A 109 23.09 0.53 3.72
CA PRO A 109 23.38 1.15 5.01
C PRO A 109 24.71 1.90 4.96
N GLY A 110 24.71 3.14 5.43
CA GLY A 110 25.93 3.90 5.75
C GLY A 110 25.89 4.39 7.19
N LYS A 111 26.97 5.00 7.66
CA LYS A 111 27.04 5.54 9.03
C LYS A 111 26.17 6.78 9.20
N ASP A 112 26.25 7.70 8.24
CA ASP A 112 25.57 9.01 8.29
C ASP A 112 24.42 9.11 7.29
N GLU A 113 24.41 8.24 6.27
CA GLU A 113 23.42 8.26 5.20
C GLU A 113 23.12 6.84 4.73
N TRP A 114 21.84 6.55 4.56
CA TRP A 114 21.36 5.31 3.96
C TRP A 114 20.79 5.59 2.59
N THR A 115 20.96 4.63 1.69
CA THR A 115 20.22 4.63 0.43
C THR A 115 19.05 3.67 0.54
N VAL A 116 17.83 4.12 0.25
CA VAL A 116 16.65 3.27 0.10
C VAL A 116 16.37 3.06 -1.38
N ILE A 117 16.05 1.83 -1.75
CA ILE A 117 15.91 1.40 -3.13
C ILE A 117 14.61 0.62 -3.29
N LEU A 118 13.79 1.02 -4.27
CA LEU A 118 12.72 0.19 -4.80
C LEU A 118 13.20 -0.44 -6.11
N ASN A 119 13.14 -1.76 -6.19
CA ASN A 119 13.64 -2.54 -7.32
C ASN A 119 12.54 -3.47 -7.87
N LYS A 120 12.54 -3.75 -9.17
CA LYS A 120 11.53 -4.64 -9.81
C LYS A 120 11.61 -6.10 -9.33
N GLY A 121 12.74 -6.51 -8.76
CA GLY A 121 13.02 -7.85 -8.22
C GLY A 121 12.27 -8.17 -6.91
N ALA A 122 10.93 -8.16 -6.92
CA ALA A 122 10.11 -8.44 -5.74
C ALA A 122 10.14 -9.91 -5.26
N LYS A 123 10.69 -10.84 -6.06
CA LYS A 123 10.72 -12.28 -5.74
C LYS A 123 12.13 -12.81 -5.47
N LEU A 124 13.13 -11.92 -5.34
CA LEU A 124 14.51 -12.34 -5.17
C LEU A 124 14.75 -12.98 -3.80
N TRP A 125 15.53 -14.07 -3.78
CA TRP A 125 16.02 -14.65 -2.55
C TRP A 125 17.29 -13.92 -2.12
N GLY A 126 17.15 -12.92 -1.26
CA GLY A 126 18.27 -12.08 -0.86
C GLY A 126 18.63 -10.99 -1.87
N ALA A 127 19.92 -10.62 -1.88
CA ALA A 127 20.47 -9.57 -2.75
C ALA A 127 21.44 -10.12 -3.81
N TYR A 128 21.57 -11.44 -3.95
CA TYR A 128 22.54 -12.06 -4.88
C TYR A 128 22.17 -11.82 -6.35
N GLU A 129 20.88 -11.79 -6.63
CA GLU A 129 20.32 -11.53 -7.96
C GLU A 129 19.92 -10.06 -8.16
N TYR A 130 20.29 -9.18 -7.21
CA TYR A 130 20.02 -7.75 -7.33
C TYR A 130 20.80 -7.16 -8.51
N THR A 131 20.12 -6.41 -9.37
CA THR A 131 20.76 -5.58 -10.39
C THR A 131 20.29 -4.14 -10.25
N GLN A 132 21.23 -3.20 -10.30
CA GLN A 132 20.91 -1.77 -10.23
C GLN A 132 20.10 -1.29 -11.45
N ALA A 133 20.18 -1.99 -12.58
CA ALA A 133 19.38 -1.68 -13.77
C ALA A 133 17.87 -1.84 -13.55
N ASP A 134 17.48 -2.64 -12.55
CA ASP A 134 16.09 -2.87 -12.16
C ASP A 134 15.58 -1.90 -11.08
N ASP A 135 16.42 -0.94 -10.65
CA ASP A 135 16.01 0.09 -9.69
C ASP A 135 14.94 1.00 -10.32
N VAL A 136 13.81 1.12 -9.64
CA VAL A 136 12.70 2.01 -9.98
C VAL A 136 12.87 3.36 -9.29
N LEU A 137 13.38 3.33 -8.06
CA LEU A 137 13.63 4.53 -7.26
C LEU A 137 14.80 4.29 -6.33
N ARG A 138 15.68 5.29 -6.21
CA ARG A 138 16.82 5.31 -5.29
C ARG A 138 16.91 6.67 -4.65
N PHE A 139 16.88 6.74 -3.32
CA PHE A 139 16.92 8.00 -2.59
C PHE A 139 17.66 7.86 -1.26
N LYS A 140 18.07 9.00 -0.70
CA LYS A 140 18.85 9.07 0.53
C LYS A 140 17.98 9.42 1.73
N VAL A 141 18.33 8.84 2.87
CA VAL A 141 17.69 9.09 4.17
C VAL A 141 18.74 9.02 5.27
N ALA A 142 18.61 9.85 6.29
CA ALA A 142 19.53 9.80 7.43
C ALA A 142 19.09 8.70 8.42
N PRO A 143 19.99 7.78 8.84
CA PRO A 143 19.71 6.90 9.96
C PRO A 143 19.62 7.71 11.25
N GLN A 144 18.77 7.26 12.15
CA GLN A 144 18.51 7.88 13.45
C GLN A 144 18.83 6.87 14.55
N LYS A 145 19.27 7.39 15.70
CA LYS A 145 19.35 6.56 16.91
C LYS A 145 17.94 6.15 17.34
N ALA A 146 17.81 4.94 17.82
CA ALA A 146 16.58 4.37 18.32
C ALA A 146 16.81 3.60 19.62
N GLU A 147 15.73 3.38 20.36
CA GLU A 147 15.71 2.40 21.45
C GLU A 147 16.03 0.99 20.91
N PHE A 148 16.63 0.16 21.77
CA PHE A 148 17.03 -1.18 21.38
C PHE A 148 15.82 -2.04 20.94
N SER A 149 15.92 -2.62 19.74
CA SER A 149 14.93 -3.53 19.18
C SER A 149 15.59 -4.85 18.79
N GLU A 150 15.20 -5.93 19.47
CA GLU A 150 15.76 -7.27 19.21
C GLU A 150 15.41 -7.76 17.80
N LEU A 151 14.20 -7.51 17.32
CA LEU A 151 13.74 -7.95 16.00
C LEU A 151 13.62 -6.77 15.06
N LEU A 152 14.12 -6.91 13.83
CA LEU A 152 13.84 -5.95 12.77
C LEU A 152 12.33 -5.75 12.65
N THR A 153 11.89 -4.49 12.70
CA THR A 153 10.49 -4.12 12.72
C THR A 153 10.22 -3.04 11.68
N CYS A 154 9.31 -3.33 10.74
CA CYS A 154 8.71 -2.35 9.84
C CYS A 154 7.39 -1.89 10.42
N ALA A 155 7.15 -0.57 10.44
CA ALA A 155 5.90 0.00 10.94
C ALA A 155 5.52 1.27 10.17
N PHE A 156 4.21 1.56 10.13
CA PHE A 156 3.70 2.89 9.76
C PHE A 156 3.61 3.72 11.05
N THR A 157 4.42 4.76 11.15
CA THR A 157 4.63 5.51 12.42
C THR A 157 3.90 6.85 12.47
N ALA A 158 3.47 7.36 11.32
CA ALA A 158 2.57 8.49 11.21
C ALA A 158 1.68 8.25 9.98
N VAL A 159 0.38 8.49 10.10
CA VAL A 159 -0.59 8.33 9.01
C VAL A 159 -1.50 9.55 8.97
N THR A 160 -1.67 10.09 7.78
CA THR A 160 -2.55 11.21 7.45
C THR A 160 -3.45 10.79 6.27
N PRO A 161 -4.46 11.58 5.88
CA PRO A 161 -5.33 11.22 4.76
C PRO A 161 -4.60 11.03 3.42
N ASP A 162 -3.43 11.63 3.22
CA ASP A 162 -2.70 11.61 1.95
C ASP A 162 -1.26 11.09 2.07
N GLN A 163 -0.73 10.91 3.29
CA GLN A 163 0.65 10.45 3.50
C GLN A 163 0.79 9.49 4.67
N ALA A 164 1.85 8.68 4.63
CA ALA A 164 2.31 7.92 5.78
C ALA A 164 3.85 7.91 5.88
N GLU A 165 4.36 7.74 7.10
CA GLU A 165 5.78 7.50 7.36
C GLU A 165 6.01 6.01 7.63
N ILE A 166 6.82 5.37 6.79
CA ILE A 166 7.32 4.02 7.01
C ILE A 166 8.63 4.11 7.79
N ALA A 167 8.76 3.32 8.85
CA ALA A 167 9.98 3.20 9.63
C ALA A 167 10.44 1.75 9.74
N LEU A 168 11.74 1.56 9.57
CA LEU A 168 12.47 0.33 9.85
C LEU A 168 13.29 0.57 11.11
N THR A 169 13.09 -0.24 12.15
CA THR A 169 13.85 -0.16 13.41
C THR A 169 14.46 -1.52 13.74
N TRP A 170 15.76 -1.54 14.02
CA TRP A 170 16.46 -2.75 14.45
C TRP A 170 17.73 -2.41 15.22
N GLU A 171 18.03 -3.19 16.26
CA GLU A 171 19.08 -2.85 17.21
C GLU A 171 18.82 -1.41 17.72
N LYS A 172 19.72 -0.46 17.55
CA LYS A 172 19.58 0.94 17.98
C LYS A 172 19.52 1.91 16.80
N VAL A 173 19.17 1.42 15.61
CA VAL A 173 19.07 2.22 14.39
C VAL A 173 17.64 2.21 13.89
N ARG A 174 17.15 3.40 13.57
CA ARG A 174 15.90 3.64 12.85
C ARG A 174 16.21 4.33 11.54
N VAL A 175 15.54 3.90 10.47
CA VAL A 175 15.50 4.63 9.21
C VAL A 175 14.05 4.78 8.78
N ALA A 176 13.66 5.98 8.35
CA ALA A 176 12.27 6.28 8.00
C ALA A 176 12.18 7.13 6.74
N PHE A 177 11.08 6.96 6.01
CA PHE A 177 10.77 7.75 4.83
C PHE A 177 9.26 7.89 4.66
N LYS A 178 8.85 8.96 3.97
CA LYS A 178 7.45 9.26 3.70
C LYS A 178 7.02 8.71 2.35
N ILE A 179 5.79 8.23 2.31
CA ILE A 179 5.04 7.91 1.10
C ILE A 179 3.80 8.79 1.07
N GLY A 180 3.41 9.23 -0.12
CA GLY A 180 2.23 10.07 -0.34
C GLY A 180 1.35 9.54 -1.46
N PHE A 181 0.09 9.92 -1.44
CA PHE A 181 -0.93 9.53 -2.40
C PHE A 181 -1.79 10.73 -2.77
N ALA A 182 -2.26 10.77 -4.01
CA ALA A 182 -3.17 11.80 -4.48
C ALA A 182 -4.62 11.57 -3.98
N THR A 183 -4.80 11.30 -2.68
CA THR A 183 -6.09 10.93 -2.07
C THR A 183 -7.17 11.97 -2.38
N THR A 184 -6.86 13.25 -2.17
CA THR A 184 -7.78 14.35 -2.46
C THR A 184 -8.28 14.31 -3.90
N ASN A 185 -7.38 14.16 -4.88
CA ASN A 185 -7.76 14.12 -6.29
C ASN A 185 -8.66 12.93 -6.61
N LYS A 186 -8.40 11.77 -5.99
CA LYS A 186 -9.25 10.58 -6.13
C LYS A 186 -10.63 10.78 -5.53
N VAL A 187 -10.71 11.34 -4.32
CA VAL A 187 -11.99 11.64 -3.67
C VAL A 187 -12.81 12.60 -4.55
N LEU A 188 -12.20 13.66 -5.07
CA LEU A 188 -12.88 14.62 -5.94
C LEU A 188 -13.31 13.98 -7.26
N ALA A 189 -12.47 13.17 -7.89
CA ALA A 189 -12.84 12.46 -9.11
C ALA A 189 -14.01 11.50 -8.87
N SER A 190 -13.99 10.76 -7.76
CA SER A 190 -15.09 9.88 -7.35
C SER A 190 -16.36 10.67 -7.05
N ALA A 191 -16.25 11.81 -6.37
CA ALA A 191 -17.37 12.70 -6.08
C ALA A 191 -18.01 13.25 -7.36
N ARG A 192 -17.22 13.77 -8.30
CA ARG A 192 -17.69 14.26 -9.61
C ARG A 192 -18.48 13.17 -10.34
N LYS A 193 -17.92 11.95 -10.39
CA LYS A 193 -18.59 10.81 -11.02
C LYS A 193 -19.91 10.47 -10.32
N ALA A 194 -19.91 10.35 -9.00
CA ALA A 194 -21.09 10.00 -8.24
C ALA A 194 -22.22 11.04 -8.38
N ILE A 195 -21.87 12.33 -8.45
CA ILE A 195 -22.85 13.40 -8.66
C ILE A 195 -23.40 13.37 -10.08
N ALA A 196 -22.56 13.12 -11.09
CA ALA A 196 -23.01 13.01 -12.48
C ALA A 196 -23.98 11.83 -12.68
N GLU A 197 -23.85 10.76 -11.87
CA GLU A 197 -24.70 9.57 -11.89
C GLU A 197 -25.87 9.66 -10.89
N ALA A 198 -25.95 10.71 -10.08
CA ALA A 198 -26.96 10.85 -9.03
C ALA A 198 -28.36 11.07 -9.62
N LYS A 199 -29.37 10.52 -8.93
CA LYS A 199 -30.77 10.75 -9.26
C LYS A 199 -31.16 12.19 -8.95
N ALA A 200 -32.18 12.70 -9.65
CA ALA A 200 -32.64 14.08 -9.49
C ALA A 200 -33.11 14.43 -8.06
N ASP A 201 -33.57 13.44 -7.30
CA ASP A 201 -34.02 13.56 -5.91
C ASP A 201 -32.91 13.24 -4.87
N ASP A 202 -31.72 12.81 -5.33
CA ASP A 202 -30.59 12.51 -4.46
C ASP A 202 -29.84 13.78 -4.07
N TRP A 203 -30.33 14.46 -3.03
CA TRP A 203 -29.63 15.59 -2.43
C TRP A 203 -28.37 15.17 -1.63
N ARG A 204 -28.26 13.90 -1.22
CA ARG A 204 -27.24 13.43 -0.26
C ARG A 204 -25.89 13.29 -0.92
N THR A 205 -25.82 12.71 -2.11
CA THR A 205 -24.55 12.52 -2.85
C THR A 205 -23.81 13.84 -3.08
N PRO A 206 -24.40 14.87 -3.70
CA PRO A 206 -23.73 16.16 -3.87
C PRO A 206 -23.45 16.87 -2.54
N TYR A 207 -24.32 16.73 -1.53
CA TYR A 207 -24.02 17.27 -0.20
C TYR A 207 -22.79 16.63 0.46
N ARG A 208 -22.66 15.29 0.42
CA ARG A 208 -21.52 14.58 1.04
C ARG A 208 -20.20 14.97 0.38
N ALA A 209 -20.20 15.13 -0.94
CA ALA A 209 -19.05 15.62 -1.69
C ALA A 209 -18.67 17.05 -1.29
N ALA A 210 -19.66 17.95 -1.17
CA ALA A 210 -19.42 19.31 -0.70
C ALA A 210 -18.91 19.33 0.74
N ALA A 211 -19.51 18.54 1.63
CA ALA A 211 -19.13 18.44 3.03
C ALA A 211 -17.66 18.03 3.18
N PHE A 212 -17.17 17.05 2.41
CA PHE A 212 -15.76 16.69 2.40
C PHE A 212 -14.84 17.88 2.08
N CYS A 213 -15.22 18.67 1.08
CA CYS A 213 -14.48 19.88 0.68
C CYS A 213 -14.50 20.96 1.78
N LEU A 214 -15.64 21.14 2.43
CA LEU A 214 -15.80 22.08 3.55
C LEU A 214 -15.02 21.65 4.80
N ASP A 215 -15.03 20.35 5.12
CA ASP A 215 -14.31 19.78 6.27
C ASP A 215 -12.79 19.90 6.08
N SER A 216 -12.34 19.74 4.83
CA SER A 216 -10.92 19.79 4.48
C SER A 216 -10.44 21.20 4.09
N GLY A 217 -11.34 22.18 3.92
CA GLY A 217 -11.01 23.54 3.48
C GLY A 217 -10.47 23.63 2.04
N ILE A 218 -10.85 22.69 1.16
CA ILE A 218 -10.33 22.57 -0.21
C ILE A 218 -11.47 22.69 -1.24
N ASN A 219 -11.15 23.05 -2.49
CA ASN A 219 -12.08 23.05 -3.63
C ASN A 219 -13.43 23.72 -3.32
N LEU A 220 -13.40 24.85 -2.59
CA LEU A 220 -14.60 25.51 -2.06
C LEU A 220 -15.56 25.99 -3.16
N ASP A 221 -15.07 26.29 -4.36
CA ASP A 221 -15.90 26.70 -5.48
C ASP A 221 -16.69 25.52 -6.08
N GLU A 222 -16.07 24.34 -6.15
CA GLU A 222 -16.76 23.13 -6.57
C GLU A 222 -17.74 22.65 -5.47
N ALA A 223 -17.35 22.79 -4.20
CA ALA A 223 -18.26 22.57 -3.08
C ALA A 223 -19.51 23.44 -3.15
N ALA A 224 -19.38 24.72 -3.58
CA ALA A 224 -20.52 25.61 -3.80
C ALA A 224 -21.48 25.03 -4.86
N THR A 225 -20.92 24.61 -5.99
CA THR A 225 -21.69 24.01 -7.10
C THR A 225 -22.42 22.74 -6.66
N TRP A 226 -21.77 21.90 -5.84
CA TRP A 226 -22.37 20.69 -5.31
C TRP A 226 -23.44 20.99 -4.24
N LEU A 227 -23.28 22.03 -3.42
CA LEU A 227 -24.36 22.50 -2.53
C LEU A 227 -25.56 23.01 -3.33
N ASP A 228 -25.35 23.70 -4.44
CA ASP A 228 -26.42 24.10 -5.35
C ASP A 228 -27.17 22.90 -5.92
N ALA A 229 -26.45 21.89 -6.41
CA ALA A 229 -27.05 20.64 -6.89
C ALA A 229 -27.85 19.93 -5.78
N SER A 230 -27.32 19.86 -4.56
CA SER A 230 -28.01 19.26 -3.41
C SER A 230 -29.30 20.01 -3.05
N THR A 231 -29.23 21.33 -2.90
CA THR A 231 -30.40 22.16 -2.56
C THR A 231 -31.47 22.10 -3.65
N LYS A 232 -31.07 22.01 -4.93
CA LYS A 232 -32.00 21.85 -6.05
C LYS A 232 -32.76 20.52 -6.00
N ALA A 233 -32.11 19.44 -5.58
CA ALA A 233 -32.77 18.14 -5.40
C ALA A 233 -33.75 18.17 -4.22
N SER A 234 -33.33 18.76 -3.09
CA SER A 234 -34.21 19.03 -1.94
C SER A 234 -33.52 20.02 -1.00
N GLU A 235 -34.20 21.10 -0.61
CA GLU A 235 -33.68 22.00 0.41
C GLU A 235 -33.76 21.33 1.78
N THR A 236 -32.62 21.21 2.47
CA THR A 236 -32.53 20.54 3.78
C THR A 236 -31.69 21.37 4.74
N PHE A 237 -31.84 21.13 6.03
CA PHE A 237 -30.95 21.70 7.05
C PHE A 237 -29.47 21.54 6.65
N TYR A 238 -29.09 20.35 6.19
CA TYR A 238 -27.70 20.01 5.89
C TYR A 238 -27.09 20.86 4.77
N ASN A 239 -27.77 20.98 3.63
CA ASN A 239 -27.22 21.73 2.50
C ASN A 239 -27.29 23.25 2.72
N VAL A 240 -28.31 23.76 3.42
CA VAL A 240 -28.35 25.19 3.81
C VAL A 240 -27.26 25.51 4.84
N PHE A 241 -27.06 24.64 5.83
CA PHE A 241 -25.97 24.78 6.79
C PHE A 241 -24.60 24.62 6.12
N GLY A 242 -24.48 23.74 5.13
CA GLY A 242 -23.29 23.63 4.29
C GLY A 242 -22.93 24.95 3.60
N ARG A 243 -23.92 25.71 3.10
CA ARG A 243 -23.68 27.05 2.55
C ARG A 243 -23.24 28.05 3.62
N ALA A 244 -23.80 27.97 4.83
CA ALA A 244 -23.36 28.79 5.95
C ALA A 244 -21.88 28.55 6.27
N ARG A 245 -21.47 27.27 6.33
CA ARG A 245 -20.08 26.86 6.51
C ARG A 245 -19.18 27.37 5.39
N LEU A 246 -19.63 27.28 4.14
CA LEU A 246 -18.90 27.81 2.98
C LEU A 246 -18.68 29.32 3.09
N ALA A 247 -19.73 30.08 3.42
CA ALA A 247 -19.64 31.52 3.61
C ALA A 247 -18.65 31.87 4.73
N ALA A 248 -18.68 31.14 5.85
CA ALA A 248 -17.73 31.32 6.94
C ALA A 248 -16.28 31.05 6.51
N LEU A 249 -16.03 29.97 5.76
CA LEU A 249 -14.70 29.64 5.21
C LEU A 249 -14.20 30.71 4.23
N LYS A 250 -15.10 31.37 3.51
CA LYS A 250 -14.80 32.51 2.63
C LYS A 250 -14.71 33.87 3.37
N GLY A 251 -14.90 33.88 4.69
CA GLY A 251 -14.82 35.09 5.51
C GLY A 251 -16.10 35.93 5.57
N ASP A 252 -17.17 35.53 4.89
CA ASP A 252 -18.46 36.22 4.88
C ASP A 252 -19.32 35.83 6.09
N LYS A 253 -18.95 36.37 7.26
CA LYS A 253 -19.57 36.05 8.54
C LYS A 253 -21.05 36.45 8.63
N VAL A 254 -21.43 37.54 7.96
CA VAL A 254 -22.82 38.04 7.98
C VAL A 254 -23.72 37.07 7.24
N ASN A 255 -23.34 36.67 6.04
CA ASN A 255 -24.08 35.70 5.26
C ASN A 255 -24.07 34.31 5.92
N ALA A 256 -22.93 33.90 6.51
CA ALA A 256 -22.85 32.66 7.28
C ALA A 256 -23.89 32.61 8.40
N LEU A 257 -24.04 33.69 9.18
CA LEU A 257 -25.04 33.75 10.25
C LEU A 257 -26.48 33.70 9.70
N THR A 258 -26.75 34.42 8.63
CA THR A 258 -28.07 34.41 7.97
C THR A 258 -28.45 33.02 7.48
N LEU A 259 -27.53 32.34 6.79
CA LEU A 259 -27.73 30.99 6.28
C LEU A 259 -27.85 29.96 7.41
N ALA A 260 -27.09 30.12 8.50
CA ALA A 260 -27.19 29.24 9.67
C ALA A 260 -28.57 29.34 10.33
N LYS A 261 -29.13 30.55 10.47
CA LYS A 261 -30.49 30.75 10.97
C LYS A 261 -31.53 30.12 10.04
N LYS A 262 -31.41 30.35 8.72
CA LYS A 262 -32.27 29.71 7.73
C LYS A 262 -32.22 28.19 7.82
N ALA A 263 -31.04 27.60 8.01
CA ALA A 263 -30.90 26.16 8.13
C ALA A 263 -31.75 25.61 9.29
N ILE A 264 -31.73 26.28 10.45
CA ILE A 264 -32.53 25.91 11.63
C ILE A 264 -34.04 25.96 11.29
N GLU A 265 -34.51 27.00 10.60
CA GLU A 265 -35.90 27.11 10.18
C GLU A 265 -36.32 25.96 9.25
N VAL A 266 -35.49 25.63 8.25
CA VAL A 266 -35.70 24.49 7.35
C VAL A 266 -35.73 23.17 8.11
N GLY A 267 -34.82 22.99 9.07
CA GLY A 267 -34.77 21.78 9.91
C GLY A 267 -36.01 21.61 10.77
N ASN A 268 -36.50 22.68 11.39
CA ASN A 268 -37.70 22.66 12.23
C ASN A 268 -38.97 22.41 11.42
N ALA A 269 -39.07 22.95 10.20
CA ALA A 269 -40.20 22.72 9.32
C ALA A 269 -40.30 21.27 8.81
N ALA A 270 -39.19 20.54 8.78
CA ALA A 270 -39.12 19.15 8.32
C ALA A 270 -39.47 18.10 9.39
N GLN A 271 -39.61 18.49 10.67
CA GLN A 271 -40.09 17.58 11.72
C GLN A 271 -41.63 17.52 11.70
N PRO A 272 -42.26 16.34 11.76
CA PRO A 272 -43.69 16.27 11.95
C PRO A 272 -44.03 16.93 13.29
N LYS A 273 -44.96 17.90 13.27
CA LYS A 273 -45.48 18.50 14.50
C LYS A 273 -46.07 17.37 15.35
N ALA A 274 -45.54 17.22 16.56
CA ALA A 274 -46.04 16.26 17.55
C ALA A 274 -47.50 16.54 17.92
#